data_AF-A0A0D7CMG1-F1
#
_entry.id   AF-A0A0D7CMG1-F1
#
_cell.length_a   1.000
_cell.length_b   1.000
_cell.length_c   1.000
_cell.angle_alpha   90.00
_cell.angle_beta   90.00
_cell.angle_gamma   90.00
#
_symmetry.space_group_name_H-M   'P 1'
#
loop_
_entity.id
_entity.type
_entity.pdbx_description
1 polymer ?
#
loop_
_entity_poly.entity_id
_entity_poly.type
_entity_poly.pdbx_seq_one_letter_code
_entity_poly.pdbx_strand_id
1 'polypeptide(L)'
;MLVMLDALGHRGEIHCVSRLRSLPKVQGPPSPWELQYVTRERVEKLTEHGTRQAALAEIAALYRQEVELATGTAVDWAAVLGSAHRPVADTLPEDIREAAEGRNRWYAALDATGHLAPYLWNRMDDSSKDVFLARYASLWAMYRHSMPLPNAEKIWRMVREGQLHAHTGFRSVTRASGRSHTLTYVADGREHEITADYVVNATGASPDITELDDPLISNLLHAGRLRPHRHGGIDVDFATGQVIGLDGTASMPMYFVGPLTRGVHFYTHSVETLRTNAAATARALLRDLD
;
A
#
# COMPACT_ATOMS: atom_id res chain seq x y z
N MET A 1 16.07 2.02 2.24
CA MET A 1 17.10 1.14 2.85
C MET A 1 18.16 0.70 1.84
N LEU A 2 17.82 -0.06 0.78
CA LEU A 2 18.79 -0.57 -0.19
C LEU A 2 19.72 0.50 -0.76
N VAL A 3 19.13 1.60 -1.25
CA VAL A 3 19.89 2.76 -1.76
C VAL A 3 20.77 3.42 -0.68
N MET A 4 20.39 3.31 0.59
CA MET A 4 21.21 3.81 1.71
C MET A 4 22.41 2.89 1.96
N LEU A 5 22.21 1.57 1.98
CA LEU A 5 23.29 0.60 2.10
C LEU A 5 24.32 0.79 0.99
N ASP A 6 23.85 0.96 -0.24
CA ASP A 6 24.69 1.26 -1.39
C ASP A 6 25.49 2.57 -1.21
N ALA A 7 24.81 3.64 -0.79
CA ALA A 7 25.45 4.94 -0.53
C ALA A 7 26.49 4.88 0.60
N LEU A 8 26.30 4.00 1.58
CA LEU A 8 27.25 3.75 2.67
C LEU A 8 28.38 2.79 2.28
N GLY A 9 28.43 2.33 1.02
CA GLY A 9 29.51 1.49 0.52
C GLY A 9 29.40 0.02 0.95
N HIS A 10 28.21 -0.46 1.30
CA HIS A 10 27.99 -1.89 1.55
C HIS A 10 28.37 -2.73 0.31
N ARG A 11 28.91 -3.92 0.55
CA ARG A 11 29.39 -4.86 -0.49
C ARG A 11 28.98 -6.31 -0.26
N GLY A 12 28.28 -6.59 0.85
CA GLY A 12 27.82 -7.95 1.15
C GLY A 12 26.59 -8.32 0.31
N GLU A 13 26.24 -9.60 0.34
CA GLU A 13 25.02 -10.09 -0.30
C GLU A 13 23.78 -9.53 0.42
N ILE A 14 22.78 -9.14 -0.37
CA ILE A 14 21.53 -8.57 0.11
C ILE A 14 20.38 -9.44 -0.39
N HIS A 15 19.64 -10.03 0.54
CA HIS A 15 18.45 -10.82 0.25
C HIS A 15 17.19 -10.06 0.64
N CYS A 16 16.40 -9.66 -0.35
CA CYS A 16 15.07 -9.10 -0.15
C CYS A 16 14.03 -10.22 -0.28
N VAL A 17 13.40 -10.63 0.81
CA VAL A 17 12.42 -11.73 0.80
C VAL A 17 11.04 -11.18 1.16
N SER A 18 10.07 -11.30 0.25
CA SER A 18 8.70 -10.84 0.48
C SER A 18 7.70 -12.00 0.49
N ARG A 19 6.47 -11.76 0.94
CA ARG A 19 5.41 -12.79 0.93
C ARG A 19 4.86 -13.06 -0.47
N LEU A 20 4.49 -12.00 -1.21
CA LEU A 20 3.64 -12.11 -2.40
C LEU A 20 4.17 -11.45 -3.67
N ARG A 21 4.92 -10.36 -3.58
CA ARG A 21 5.31 -9.56 -4.75
C ARG A 21 6.74 -9.09 -4.60
N SER A 22 7.47 -9.02 -5.71
CA SER A 22 8.87 -8.62 -5.69
C SER A 22 9.03 -7.11 -5.49
N LEU A 23 10.05 -6.50 -6.07
CA LEU A 23 10.28 -5.06 -5.99
C LEU A 23 9.12 -4.24 -6.62
N PRO A 24 8.90 -2.99 -6.16
CA PRO A 24 7.95 -2.07 -6.77
C PRO A 24 8.24 -1.80 -8.26
N LYS A 25 7.22 -1.37 -9.00
CA LYS A 25 7.38 -0.88 -10.38
C LYS A 25 8.16 0.43 -10.41
N VAL A 26 8.67 0.83 -11.57
CA VAL A 26 9.45 2.07 -11.72
C VAL A 26 8.54 3.20 -12.20
N GLN A 27 8.52 4.31 -11.47
CA GLN A 27 7.71 5.46 -11.87
C GLN A 27 8.39 6.24 -13.00
N GLY A 28 7.58 6.68 -13.97
CA GLY A 28 8.01 7.64 -14.98
C GLY A 28 8.24 9.04 -14.38
N PRO A 29 8.70 10.00 -15.18
CA PRO A 29 8.79 11.39 -14.75
C PRO A 29 7.41 11.89 -14.28
N PRO A 30 7.35 12.77 -13.26
CA PRO A 30 6.10 13.38 -12.83
C PRO A 30 5.40 14.05 -14.02
N SER A 31 4.16 13.67 -14.27
CA SER A 31 3.32 14.26 -15.31
C SER A 31 1.93 14.50 -14.71
N PRO A 32 1.36 15.71 -14.86
CA PRO A 32 -0.02 15.93 -14.46
C PRO A 32 -0.94 15.00 -15.25
N TRP A 33 -1.98 14.51 -14.59
CA TRP A 33 -3.02 13.69 -15.19
C TRP A 33 -4.38 14.11 -14.64
N GLU A 34 -5.32 14.38 -15.54
CA GLU A 34 -6.69 14.70 -15.18
C GLU A 34 -7.54 13.43 -15.30
N LEU A 35 -8.14 13.02 -14.18
CA LEU A 35 -8.92 11.79 -14.10
C LEU A 35 -10.20 11.92 -14.91
N GLN A 36 -10.47 10.95 -15.79
CA GLN A 36 -11.69 10.93 -16.61
C GLN A 36 -12.71 9.87 -16.17
N TYR A 37 -12.23 8.76 -15.60
CA TYR A 37 -13.03 7.60 -15.21
C TYR A 37 -13.05 7.40 -13.70
N VAL A 38 -11.91 7.51 -13.03
CA VAL A 38 -11.83 7.43 -11.56
C VAL A 38 -12.16 8.82 -10.98
N THR A 39 -13.42 9.23 -11.08
CA THR A 39 -13.89 10.53 -10.60
C THR A 39 -14.96 10.38 -9.52
N ARG A 40 -15.08 11.39 -8.65
CA ARG A 40 -16.13 11.44 -7.63
C ARG A 40 -17.52 11.31 -8.24
N GLU A 41 -17.80 12.06 -9.31
CA GLU A 41 -19.10 12.07 -9.99
C GLU A 41 -19.48 10.67 -10.50
N ARG A 42 -18.54 9.96 -11.13
CA ARG A 42 -18.81 8.60 -11.63
C ARG A 42 -19.06 7.61 -10.51
N VAL A 43 -18.32 7.73 -9.41
CA VAL A 43 -18.52 6.87 -8.22
C VAL A 43 -19.84 7.21 -7.53
N GLU A 44 -20.27 8.46 -7.51
CA GLU A 44 -21.58 8.87 -7.00
C GLU A 44 -22.70 8.28 -7.85
N LYS A 45 -22.63 8.39 -9.18
CA LYS A 45 -23.59 7.73 -10.08
C LYS A 45 -23.59 6.21 -9.90
N LEU A 46 -22.41 5.62 -9.81
CA LEU A 46 -22.24 4.18 -9.57
C LEU A 46 -22.94 3.75 -8.27
N THR A 47 -22.78 4.52 -7.20
CA THR A 47 -23.36 4.22 -5.89
C THR A 47 -24.79 4.74 -5.72
N GLU A 48 -25.43 5.17 -6.80
CA GLU A 48 -26.78 5.77 -6.78
C GLU A 48 -26.88 6.91 -5.74
N HIS A 49 -25.88 7.78 -5.74
CA HIS A 49 -25.71 8.89 -4.78
C HIS A 49 -25.60 8.42 -3.32
N GLY A 50 -25.14 7.19 -3.10
CA GLY A 50 -24.86 6.63 -1.79
C GLY A 50 -25.99 5.78 -1.20
N THR A 51 -27.05 5.51 -1.95
CA THR A 51 -28.09 4.55 -1.53
C THR A 51 -27.57 3.10 -1.51
N ARG A 52 -26.48 2.82 -2.23
CA ARG A 52 -25.77 1.53 -2.19
C ARG A 52 -24.26 1.69 -2.12
N GLN A 53 -23.58 0.61 -1.76
CA GLN A 53 -22.13 0.49 -1.89
C GLN A 53 -21.75 -0.13 -3.24
N ALA A 54 -20.54 0.16 -3.71
CA ALA A 54 -19.99 -0.36 -4.96
C ALA A 54 -19.23 -1.67 -4.73
N ALA A 55 -19.34 -2.60 -5.67
CA ALA A 55 -18.53 -3.80 -5.69
C ALA A 55 -17.11 -3.52 -6.19
N LEU A 56 -16.14 -4.35 -5.76
CA LEU A 56 -14.74 -4.24 -6.20
C LEU A 56 -14.62 -4.28 -7.73
N ALA A 57 -15.43 -5.11 -8.40
CA ALA A 57 -15.40 -5.23 -9.86
C ALA A 57 -15.80 -3.92 -10.57
N GLU A 58 -16.73 -3.16 -9.97
CA GLU A 58 -17.19 -1.88 -10.51
C GLU A 58 -16.11 -0.80 -10.35
N ILE A 59 -15.51 -0.69 -9.15
CA ILE A 59 -14.39 0.23 -8.91
C ILE A 59 -13.19 -0.15 -9.78
N ALA A 60 -12.87 -1.44 -9.89
CA ALA A 60 -11.80 -1.93 -10.74
C ALA A 60 -12.04 -1.60 -12.22
N ALA A 61 -13.29 -1.62 -12.69
CA ALA A 61 -13.60 -1.23 -14.08
C ALA A 61 -13.24 0.24 -14.36
N LEU A 62 -13.50 1.15 -13.41
CA LEU A 62 -13.09 2.56 -13.53
C LEU A 62 -11.56 2.68 -13.63
N TYR A 63 -10.82 1.97 -12.77
CA TYR A 63 -9.36 1.94 -12.84
C TYR A 63 -8.84 1.37 -14.16
N ARG A 64 -9.46 0.32 -14.69
CA ARG A 64 -9.06 -0.26 -15.99
C ARG A 64 -9.21 0.76 -17.11
N GLN A 65 -10.35 1.44 -17.18
CA GLN A 65 -10.62 2.48 -18.18
C GLN A 65 -9.64 3.65 -18.07
N GLU A 66 -9.35 4.10 -16.84
CA GLU A 66 -8.40 5.19 -16.60
C GLU A 66 -6.98 4.83 -17.06
N VAL A 67 -6.51 3.63 -16.74
CA VAL A 67 -5.17 3.18 -17.12
C VAL A 67 -5.07 2.99 -18.63
N GLU A 68 -6.05 2.34 -19.28
CA GLU A 68 -6.07 2.15 -20.74
C GLU A 68 -6.14 3.49 -21.49
N LEU A 69 -6.90 4.45 -20.96
CA LEU A 69 -6.90 5.82 -21.49
C LEU A 69 -5.50 6.45 -21.39
N ALA A 70 -4.83 6.29 -20.25
CA ALA A 70 -3.50 6.86 -20.02
C ALA A 70 -2.42 6.22 -20.89
N THR A 71 -2.46 4.90 -21.08
CA THR A 71 -1.51 4.19 -21.93
C THR A 71 -1.83 4.35 -23.42
N GLY A 72 -3.07 4.69 -23.76
CA GLY A 72 -3.54 4.78 -25.15
C GLY A 72 -3.66 3.42 -25.84
N THR A 73 -3.62 2.33 -25.07
CA THR A 73 -3.64 0.96 -25.57
C THR A 73 -4.44 0.06 -24.62
N ALA A 74 -5.02 -1.01 -25.16
CA ALA A 74 -5.62 -2.06 -24.34
C ALA A 74 -4.54 -2.73 -23.47
N VAL A 75 -4.86 -2.94 -22.19
CA VAL A 75 -3.95 -3.57 -21.22
C VAL A 75 -4.33 -5.03 -21.06
N ASP A 76 -3.35 -5.92 -21.10
CA ASP A 76 -3.55 -7.31 -20.73
C ASP A 76 -3.69 -7.44 -19.20
N TRP A 77 -4.91 -7.24 -18.71
CA TRP A 77 -5.21 -7.33 -17.29
C TRP A 77 -5.02 -8.73 -16.72
N ALA A 78 -5.15 -9.78 -17.53
CA ALA A 78 -4.87 -11.13 -17.08
C ALA A 78 -3.38 -11.30 -16.80
N ALA A 79 -2.51 -10.76 -17.68
CA ALA A 79 -1.07 -10.70 -17.43
C ALA A 79 -0.72 -9.80 -16.23
N VAL A 80 -1.36 -8.64 -16.07
CA VAL A 80 -1.09 -7.75 -14.91
C VAL A 80 -1.50 -8.40 -13.59
N LEU A 81 -2.72 -8.93 -13.49
CA LEU A 81 -3.23 -9.57 -12.27
C LEU A 81 -2.53 -10.91 -12.00
N GLY A 82 -2.26 -11.64 -13.08
CA GLY A 82 -1.56 -12.92 -13.10
C GLY A 82 -0.05 -12.80 -13.11
N SER A 83 0.52 -11.59 -13.05
CA SER A 83 1.97 -11.35 -12.89
C SER A 83 2.43 -11.78 -11.50
N ALA A 84 2.33 -13.07 -11.22
CA ALA A 84 3.06 -13.72 -10.17
C ALA A 84 4.55 -13.66 -10.52
N HIS A 85 5.36 -13.42 -9.49
CA HIS A 85 6.78 -13.75 -9.35
C HIS A 85 7.63 -13.86 -10.64
N ARG A 86 7.59 -12.87 -11.54
CA ARG A 86 8.65 -12.78 -12.55
C ARG A 86 9.95 -12.37 -11.84
N PRO A 87 11.09 -13.02 -12.12
CA PRO A 87 12.38 -12.63 -11.56
C PRO A 87 12.64 -11.14 -11.82
N VAL A 88 13.18 -10.45 -10.81
CA VAL A 88 13.54 -9.01 -10.94
C VAL A 88 14.51 -8.79 -12.09
N ALA A 89 15.36 -9.78 -12.37
CA ALA A 89 16.29 -9.74 -13.49
C ALA A 89 15.60 -9.59 -14.85
N ASP A 90 14.38 -10.09 -14.98
CA ASP A 90 13.62 -10.04 -16.23
C ASP A 90 12.74 -8.80 -16.32
N THR A 91 12.23 -8.31 -15.19
CA THR A 91 11.25 -7.21 -15.16
C THR A 91 11.85 -5.83 -14.94
N LEU A 92 12.84 -5.70 -14.08
CA LEU A 92 13.38 -4.38 -13.71
C LEU A 92 14.06 -3.65 -14.89
N PRO A 93 14.79 -4.31 -15.80
CA PRO A 93 15.34 -3.64 -16.98
C PRO A 93 14.25 -3.09 -17.92
N GLU A 94 13.15 -3.84 -18.06
CA GLU A 94 11.98 -3.41 -18.82
C GLU A 94 11.33 -2.19 -18.16
N ASP A 95 11.08 -2.25 -16.86
CA ASP A 95 10.46 -1.14 -16.10
C ASP A 95 11.31 0.14 -16.15
N ILE A 96 12.64 0.02 -16.02
CA ILE A 96 13.60 1.13 -16.14
C ILE A 96 13.52 1.75 -17.54
N ARG A 97 13.54 0.91 -18.58
CA ARG A 97 13.47 1.36 -19.97
C ARG A 97 12.15 2.09 -20.24
N GLU A 98 11.02 1.54 -19.82
CA GLU A 98 9.71 2.19 -20.00
C GLU A 98 9.59 3.51 -19.23
N ALA A 99 10.17 3.59 -18.03
CA ALA A 99 10.21 4.83 -17.25
C ALA A 99 11.08 5.90 -17.92
N ALA A 100 12.28 5.53 -18.37
CA ALA A 100 13.23 6.42 -19.04
C ALA A 100 12.67 6.98 -20.36
N GLU A 101 11.91 6.16 -21.09
CA GLU A 101 11.28 6.56 -22.35
C GLU A 101 9.89 7.21 -22.16
N GLY A 102 9.47 7.45 -20.92
CA GLY A 102 8.21 8.13 -20.61
C GLY A 102 6.95 7.34 -20.99
N ARG A 103 7.06 6.02 -21.18
CA ARG A 103 5.92 5.14 -21.56
C ARG A 103 5.11 4.64 -20.36
N ASN A 104 5.55 4.90 -19.13
CA ASN A 104 4.84 4.58 -17.90
C ASN A 104 3.67 5.54 -17.60
N ARG A 105 2.83 5.85 -18.59
CA ARG A 105 1.70 6.78 -18.42
C ARG A 105 0.65 6.26 -17.43
N TRP A 106 0.58 4.95 -17.25
CA TRP A 106 -0.21 4.33 -16.18
C TRP A 106 0.10 4.91 -14.80
N TYR A 107 1.35 5.32 -14.54
CA TYR A 107 1.75 5.84 -13.24
C TYR A 107 1.07 7.19 -12.96
N ALA A 108 1.03 8.09 -13.93
CA ALA A 108 0.39 9.40 -13.78
C ALA A 108 -1.11 9.25 -13.46
N ALA A 109 -1.79 8.33 -14.14
CA ALA A 109 -3.18 8.01 -13.87
C ALA A 109 -3.41 7.46 -12.46
N LEU A 110 -2.61 6.47 -12.03
CA LEU A 110 -2.73 5.90 -10.69
C LEU A 110 -2.32 6.87 -9.58
N ASP A 111 -1.33 7.73 -9.82
CA ASP A 111 -0.88 8.71 -8.84
C ASP A 111 -1.98 9.75 -8.57
N ALA A 112 -2.63 10.22 -9.63
CA ALA A 112 -3.72 11.18 -9.57
C ALA A 112 -4.92 10.70 -8.72
N THR A 113 -5.14 9.38 -8.60
CA THR A 113 -6.25 8.84 -7.77
C THR A 113 -6.02 8.95 -6.26
N GLY A 114 -4.81 9.33 -5.81
CA GLY A 114 -4.42 9.30 -4.40
C GLY A 114 -5.40 10.04 -3.48
N HIS A 115 -5.87 11.22 -3.88
CA HIS A 115 -6.81 12.02 -3.10
C HIS A 115 -8.25 11.44 -3.07
N LEU A 116 -8.60 10.58 -4.02
CA LEU A 116 -9.90 9.89 -4.07
C LEU A 116 -9.86 8.52 -3.40
N ALA A 117 -8.69 7.95 -3.14
CA ALA A 117 -8.57 6.61 -2.59
C ALA A 117 -9.40 6.40 -1.31
N PRO A 118 -9.45 7.35 -0.34
CA PRO A 118 -10.35 7.20 0.80
C PRO A 118 -11.83 7.22 0.49
N TYR A 119 -12.22 8.06 -0.46
CA TYR A 119 -13.60 8.15 -0.89
C TYR A 119 -14.05 6.87 -1.59
N LEU A 120 -13.24 6.36 -2.53
CA LEU A 120 -13.47 5.11 -3.24
C LEU A 120 -13.58 3.94 -2.26
N TRP A 121 -12.65 3.88 -1.30
CA TRP A 121 -12.63 2.87 -0.26
C TRP A 121 -13.92 2.90 0.57
N ASN A 122 -14.32 4.07 1.09
CA ASN A 122 -15.52 4.21 1.90
C ASN A 122 -16.81 3.84 1.14
N ARG A 123 -16.84 4.06 -0.17
CA ARG A 123 -17.97 3.72 -1.05
C ARG A 123 -18.02 2.25 -1.46
N MET A 124 -16.95 1.49 -1.24
CA MET A 124 -16.90 0.07 -1.58
C MET A 124 -17.53 -0.78 -0.48
N ASP A 125 -18.17 -1.88 -0.87
CA ASP A 125 -18.73 -2.80 0.10
C ASP A 125 -17.67 -3.57 0.89
N ASP A 126 -18.09 -4.02 2.05
CA ASP A 126 -17.25 -4.66 3.04
C ASP A 126 -16.68 -6.01 2.58
N SER A 127 -17.41 -6.77 1.77
CA SER A 127 -16.91 -8.03 1.19
C SER A 127 -15.86 -7.76 0.11
N SER A 128 -16.07 -6.70 -0.67
CA SER A 128 -15.15 -6.20 -1.68
C SER A 128 -13.85 -5.68 -1.08
N LYS A 129 -13.92 -4.98 0.07
CA LYS A 129 -12.76 -4.54 0.85
C LYS A 129 -11.92 -5.71 1.36
N ASP A 130 -12.54 -6.75 1.92
CA ASP A 130 -11.85 -7.97 2.34
C ASP A 130 -11.10 -8.62 1.17
N VAL A 131 -11.79 -8.81 0.04
CA VAL A 131 -11.20 -9.41 -1.17
C VAL A 131 -10.03 -8.55 -1.67
N PHE A 132 -10.19 -7.22 -1.68
CA PHE A 132 -9.13 -6.30 -2.06
C PHE A 132 -7.89 -6.46 -1.17
N LEU A 133 -8.05 -6.40 0.15
CA LEU A 133 -6.93 -6.50 1.09
C LEU A 133 -6.22 -7.85 1.00
N ALA A 134 -6.99 -8.94 0.87
CA ALA A 134 -6.45 -10.28 0.80
C ALA A 134 -5.70 -10.58 -0.51
N ARG A 135 -6.19 -10.08 -1.65
CA ARG A 135 -5.72 -10.52 -2.98
C ARG A 135 -5.02 -9.45 -3.79
N TYR A 136 -5.45 -8.20 -3.68
CA TYR A 136 -5.08 -7.13 -4.61
C TYR A 136 -4.25 -6.01 -4.00
N ALA A 137 -4.29 -5.80 -2.68
CA ALA A 137 -3.57 -4.71 -2.02
C ALA A 137 -2.05 -4.75 -2.25
N SER A 138 -1.45 -5.94 -2.31
CA SER A 138 -0.01 -6.08 -2.62
C SER A 138 0.34 -5.67 -4.05
N LEU A 139 -0.49 -6.05 -5.03
CA LEU A 139 -0.34 -5.66 -6.42
C LEU A 139 -0.57 -4.16 -6.58
N TRP A 140 -1.64 -3.65 -5.97
CA TRP A 140 -1.96 -2.23 -5.97
C TRP A 140 -0.81 -1.41 -5.38
N ALA A 141 -0.23 -1.83 -4.25
CA ALA A 141 0.91 -1.17 -3.62
C ALA A 141 2.16 -1.18 -4.51
N MET A 142 2.43 -2.29 -5.21
CA MET A 142 3.57 -2.43 -6.13
C MET A 142 3.54 -1.40 -7.27
N TYR A 143 2.36 -1.08 -7.79
CA TYR A 143 2.18 -0.04 -8.82
C TYR A 143 2.06 1.37 -8.20
N ARG A 144 1.31 1.52 -7.10
CA ARG A 144 1.05 2.84 -6.50
C ARG A 144 2.28 3.45 -5.85
N HIS A 145 3.09 2.63 -5.19
CA HIS A 145 4.31 3.03 -4.50
C HIS A 145 5.54 2.68 -5.34
N SER A 146 5.50 3.11 -6.59
CA SER A 146 6.57 2.88 -7.54
C SER A 146 7.87 3.58 -7.11
N MET A 147 8.99 2.97 -7.46
CA MET A 147 10.32 3.46 -7.11
C MET A 147 10.81 4.51 -8.14
N PRO A 148 11.43 5.62 -7.70
CA PRO A 148 12.04 6.59 -8.60
C PRO A 148 13.08 5.94 -9.53
N LEU A 149 13.12 6.38 -10.80
CA LEU A 149 14.07 5.86 -11.81
C LEU A 149 15.53 5.80 -11.31
N PRO A 150 16.11 6.85 -10.68
CA PRO A 150 17.49 6.77 -10.19
C PRO A 150 17.71 5.70 -9.11
N ASN A 151 16.67 5.37 -8.33
CA ASN A 151 16.74 4.30 -7.34
C ASN A 151 16.64 2.93 -8.01
N ALA A 152 15.83 2.81 -9.06
CA ALA A 152 15.71 1.60 -9.86
C ALA A 152 17.03 1.25 -10.56
N GLU A 153 17.72 2.23 -11.14
CA GLU A 153 19.03 2.05 -11.77
C GLU A 153 20.08 1.54 -10.78
N LYS A 154 20.13 2.10 -9.56
CA LYS A 154 21.03 1.64 -8.49
C LYS A 154 20.72 0.21 -8.07
N ILE A 155 19.45 -0.11 -7.91
CA ILE A 155 19.02 -1.47 -7.53
C ILE A 155 19.31 -2.46 -8.66
N TRP A 156 19.07 -2.08 -9.91
CA TRP A 156 19.38 -2.90 -11.07
C TRP A 156 20.88 -3.19 -11.17
N ARG A 157 21.73 -2.20 -10.91
CA ARG A 157 23.18 -2.42 -10.83
C ARG A 157 23.52 -3.49 -9.79
N MET A 158 22.97 -3.41 -8.57
CA MET A 158 23.21 -4.41 -7.53
C MET A 158 22.71 -5.81 -7.92
N VAL A 159 21.57 -5.92 -8.61
CA VAL A 159 21.06 -7.20 -9.13
C VAL A 159 22.01 -7.77 -10.19
N ARG A 160 22.42 -6.96 -11.16
CA ARG A 160 23.32 -7.37 -12.25
C ARG A 160 24.70 -7.78 -11.75
N GLU A 161 25.19 -7.13 -10.70
CA GLU A 161 26.47 -7.44 -10.04
C GLU A 161 26.37 -8.67 -9.13
N GLY A 162 25.18 -9.28 -8.98
CA GLY A 162 24.97 -10.43 -8.09
C GLY A 162 25.01 -10.08 -6.60
N GLN A 163 24.92 -8.80 -6.24
CA GLN A 163 24.91 -8.35 -4.85
C GLN A 163 23.50 -8.40 -4.25
N LEU A 164 22.46 -8.17 -5.05
CA LEU A 164 21.07 -8.14 -4.58
C LEU A 164 20.25 -9.27 -5.20
N HIS A 165 19.60 -10.05 -4.33
CA HIS A 165 18.68 -11.12 -4.70
C HIS A 165 17.29 -10.81 -4.14
N ALA A 166 16.29 -10.83 -5.01
CA ALA A 166 14.90 -10.62 -4.64
C ALA A 166 14.14 -11.95 -4.72
N HIS A 167 13.56 -12.33 -3.60
CA HIS A 167 12.84 -13.59 -3.37
C HIS A 167 11.42 -13.30 -2.94
N THR A 168 10.55 -14.27 -3.16
CA THR A 168 9.15 -14.23 -2.72
C THR A 168 8.77 -15.53 -2.02
N GLY A 169 7.61 -15.55 -1.35
CA GLY A 169 7.17 -16.71 -0.58
C GLY A 169 7.75 -16.78 0.83
N PHE A 170 8.15 -15.65 1.41
CA PHE A 170 8.60 -15.53 2.80
C PHE A 170 7.69 -16.30 3.77
N ARG A 171 8.28 -17.11 4.64
CA ARG A 171 7.57 -17.89 5.68
C ARG A 171 7.93 -17.44 7.08
N SER A 172 9.22 -17.41 7.40
CA SER A 172 9.68 -17.15 8.75
C SER A 172 11.12 -16.66 8.77
N VAL A 173 11.49 -16.10 9.91
CA VAL A 173 12.86 -15.86 10.30
C VAL A 173 13.07 -16.44 11.68
N THR A 174 14.13 -17.21 11.85
CA THR A 174 14.52 -17.77 13.15
C THR A 174 15.95 -17.37 13.46
N ARG A 175 16.27 -17.27 14.75
CA ARG A 175 17.65 -17.07 15.18
C ARG A 175 18.38 -18.39 15.05
N ALA A 176 19.47 -18.41 14.29
CA ALA A 176 20.34 -19.56 14.19
C ALA A 176 21.36 -19.57 15.34
N SER A 177 22.22 -20.59 15.40
CA SER A 177 23.28 -20.65 16.41
C SER A 177 24.23 -19.44 16.29
N GLY A 178 24.57 -18.80 17.41
CA GLY A 178 25.43 -17.60 17.43
C GLY A 178 24.70 -16.30 17.12
N ARG A 179 25.19 -15.53 16.12
CA ARG A 179 24.68 -14.20 15.73
C ARG A 179 23.90 -14.19 14.41
N SER A 180 23.78 -15.33 13.74
CA SER A 180 23.11 -15.43 12.45
C SER A 180 21.61 -15.69 12.59
N HIS A 181 20.89 -15.43 11.49
CA HIS A 181 19.46 -15.66 11.33
C HIS A 181 19.24 -16.53 10.10
N THR A 182 18.27 -17.43 10.17
CA THR A 182 17.82 -18.22 9.02
C THR A 182 16.47 -17.68 8.56
N LEU A 183 16.40 -17.22 7.32
CA LEU A 183 15.15 -16.87 6.64
C LEU A 183 14.69 -18.05 5.78
N THR A 184 13.43 -18.41 5.92
CA THR A 184 12.80 -19.48 5.14
C THR A 184 11.79 -18.89 4.16
N TYR A 185 11.81 -19.35 2.91
CA TYR A 185 10.85 -18.97 1.88
C TYR A 185 10.51 -20.13 0.96
N VAL A 186 9.37 -20.04 0.27
CA VAL A 186 8.91 -21.06 -0.68
C VAL A 186 8.97 -20.50 -2.10
N ALA A 187 9.74 -21.16 -2.96
CA ALA A 187 9.83 -20.88 -4.39
C ALA A 187 9.78 -22.20 -5.17
N ASP A 188 9.07 -22.21 -6.29
CA ASP A 188 8.90 -23.39 -7.16
C ASP A 188 8.38 -24.63 -6.42
N GLY A 189 7.50 -24.42 -5.44
CA GLY A 189 6.93 -25.48 -4.60
C GLY A 189 7.92 -26.12 -3.62
N ARG A 190 9.11 -25.56 -3.44
CA ARG A 190 10.15 -26.04 -2.52
C ARG A 190 10.48 -24.98 -1.49
N GLU A 191 10.87 -25.44 -0.31
CA GLU A 191 11.39 -24.59 0.75
C GLU A 191 12.88 -24.32 0.51
N HIS A 192 13.28 -23.07 0.75
CA HIS A 192 14.64 -22.57 0.62
C HIS A 192 15.00 -21.79 1.87
N GLU A 193 16.29 -21.82 2.24
CA GLU A 193 16.82 -21.12 3.40
C GLU A 193 17.94 -20.16 3.00
N ILE A 194 17.96 -18.99 3.63
CA ILE A 194 19.03 -17.99 3.53
C ILE A 194 19.56 -17.74 4.94
N THR A 195 20.88 -17.82 5.12
CA THR A 195 21.52 -17.41 6.37
C THR A 195 22.02 -15.97 6.24
N ALA A 196 21.75 -15.12 7.24
CA ALA A 196 22.17 -13.73 7.25
C ALA A 196 22.61 -13.26 8.66
N ASP A 197 23.63 -12.40 8.72
CA ASP A 197 24.10 -11.81 9.98
C ASP A 197 23.13 -10.75 10.53
N TYR A 198 22.43 -10.07 9.63
CA TYR A 198 21.50 -8.99 9.95
C TYR A 198 20.18 -9.20 9.25
N VAL A 199 19.10 -8.89 9.96
CA VAL A 199 17.74 -8.92 9.41
C VAL A 199 17.11 -7.57 9.65
N VAL A 200 16.57 -6.98 8.58
CA VAL A 200 15.76 -5.76 8.69
C VAL A 200 14.32 -6.08 8.36
N ASN A 201 13.44 -5.88 9.33
CA ASN A 201 12.01 -6.00 9.11
C ASN A 201 11.50 -4.75 8.37
N ALA A 202 11.13 -4.92 7.09
CA ALA A 202 10.57 -3.89 6.23
C ALA A 202 9.08 -4.12 5.91
N THR A 203 8.33 -4.83 6.75
CA THR A 203 6.90 -5.15 6.50
C THR A 203 5.92 -4.04 6.91
N GLY A 204 6.40 -2.99 7.58
CA GLY A 204 5.58 -1.91 8.12
C GLY A 204 4.89 -2.28 9.43
N ALA A 205 4.06 -1.37 9.95
CA ALA A 205 3.28 -1.61 11.16
C ALA A 205 2.12 -2.60 10.92
N SER A 206 1.82 -3.44 11.92
CA SER A 206 0.66 -4.33 11.85
C SER A 206 -0.62 -3.50 11.62
N PRO A 207 -1.51 -3.94 10.71
CA PRO A 207 -2.84 -3.34 10.62
C PRO A 207 -3.70 -3.70 11.83
N ASP A 208 -3.38 -4.75 12.56
CA ASP A 208 -4.10 -5.13 13.77
C ASP A 208 -3.56 -4.32 14.96
N ILE A 209 -4.41 -3.47 15.51
CA ILE A 209 -4.06 -2.62 16.65
C ILE A 209 -3.94 -3.40 17.97
N THR A 210 -4.50 -4.60 18.03
CA THR A 210 -4.43 -5.46 19.22
C THR A 210 -3.07 -6.15 19.36
N GLU A 211 -2.31 -6.22 18.26
CA GLU A 211 -0.93 -6.72 18.23
C GLU A 211 0.11 -5.62 18.48
N LEU A 212 -0.30 -4.35 18.62
CA LEU A 212 0.62 -3.25 18.83
C LEU A 212 1.15 -3.26 20.28
N ASP A 213 2.46 -3.36 20.43
CA ASP A 213 3.16 -3.16 21.70
C ASP A 213 3.30 -1.67 22.02
N ASP A 214 2.16 -1.00 22.23
CA ASP A 214 2.08 0.41 22.60
C ASP A 214 1.20 0.57 23.86
N PRO A 215 1.75 1.02 25.00
CA PRO A 215 1.00 1.16 26.25
C PRO A 215 -0.20 2.10 26.16
N LEU A 216 -0.15 3.16 25.34
CA LEU A 216 -1.26 4.09 25.17
C LEU A 216 -2.41 3.41 24.42
N ILE A 217 -2.10 2.75 23.29
CA ILE A 217 -3.12 2.05 22.50
C ILE A 217 -3.76 0.92 23.31
N SER A 218 -2.93 0.13 24.01
CA SER A 218 -3.40 -0.94 24.89
C SER A 218 -4.35 -0.41 25.97
N ASN A 219 -3.98 0.66 26.68
CA ASN A 219 -4.84 1.24 27.72
C ASN A 219 -6.16 1.78 27.16
N LEU A 220 -6.14 2.42 26.00
CA LEU A 220 -7.35 2.94 25.36
C LEU A 220 -8.28 1.82 24.87
N LEU A 221 -7.73 0.73 24.35
CA LEU A 221 -8.50 -0.47 24.00
C LEU A 221 -9.15 -1.09 25.24
N HIS A 222 -8.38 -1.32 26.31
CA HIS A 222 -8.91 -1.87 27.57
C HIS A 222 -10.00 -0.98 28.19
N ALA A 223 -9.88 0.35 28.03
CA ALA A 223 -10.88 1.30 28.51
C ALA A 223 -12.11 1.43 27.58
N GLY A 224 -12.19 0.67 26.48
CA GLY A 224 -13.28 0.75 25.50
C GLY A 224 -13.31 2.05 24.69
N ARG A 225 -12.21 2.82 24.72
CA ARG A 225 -12.07 4.15 24.11
C ARG A 225 -11.73 4.08 22.62
N LEU A 226 -11.21 2.94 22.17
CA LEU A 226 -10.97 2.63 20.76
C LEU A 226 -11.77 1.38 20.38
N ARG A 227 -12.37 1.40 19.19
CA ARG A 227 -12.93 0.21 18.55
C ARG A 227 -12.01 -0.22 17.40
N PRO A 228 -11.46 -1.45 17.40
CA PRO A 228 -10.73 -1.96 16.24
C PRO A 228 -11.62 -1.99 14.98
N HIS A 229 -11.07 -1.56 13.85
CA HIS A 229 -11.77 -1.60 12.57
C HIS A 229 -11.55 -2.94 11.87
N ARG A 230 -12.60 -3.51 11.27
CA ARG A 230 -12.56 -4.78 10.49
C ARG A 230 -11.39 -4.84 9.50
N HIS A 231 -11.17 -3.74 8.79
CA HIS A 231 -10.10 -3.59 7.79
C HIS A 231 -8.77 -3.05 8.34
N GLY A 232 -8.55 -3.15 9.65
CA GLY A 232 -7.34 -2.73 10.35
C GLY A 232 -7.38 -1.29 10.87
N GLY A 233 -6.63 -1.02 11.92
CA GLY A 233 -6.66 0.27 12.61
C GLY A 233 -7.83 0.39 13.60
N ILE A 234 -8.25 1.63 13.85
CA ILE A 234 -9.37 2.02 14.70
C ILE A 234 -10.53 2.57 13.87
N ASP A 235 -11.72 2.51 14.44
CA ASP A 235 -12.89 3.18 13.91
C ASP A 235 -12.85 4.68 14.24
N VAL A 236 -13.16 5.45 13.21
CA VAL A 236 -13.36 6.89 13.30
C VAL A 236 -14.54 7.25 12.41
N ASP A 237 -15.21 8.36 12.71
CA ASP A 237 -16.11 8.98 11.75
C ASP A 237 -15.33 9.42 10.50
N PHE A 238 -15.83 9.05 9.33
CA PHE A 238 -15.12 9.27 8.06
C PHE A 238 -14.98 10.76 7.71
N ALA A 239 -15.94 11.59 8.08
CA ALA A 239 -15.94 13.01 7.71
C ALA A 239 -15.07 13.87 8.63
N THR A 240 -14.93 13.47 9.89
CA THR A 240 -14.32 14.27 10.96
C THR A 240 -13.06 13.64 11.54
N GLY A 241 -12.86 12.34 11.40
CA GLY A 241 -11.81 11.60 12.09
C GLY A 241 -12.04 11.47 13.60
N GLN A 242 -13.26 11.76 14.09
CA GLN A 242 -13.59 11.58 15.49
C GLN A 242 -13.60 10.09 15.83
N VAL A 243 -12.91 9.73 16.91
CA VAL A 243 -12.75 8.34 17.35
C VAL A 243 -14.09 7.76 17.79
N ILE A 244 -14.38 6.56 17.31
CA ILE A 244 -15.56 5.79 17.71
C ILE A 244 -15.14 4.76 18.76
N GLY A 245 -15.79 4.81 19.92
CA GLY A 245 -15.56 3.88 21.02
C GLY A 245 -16.18 2.51 20.78
N LEU A 246 -15.92 1.56 21.69
CA LEU A 246 -16.46 0.20 21.60
C LEU A 246 -18.00 0.17 21.65
N ASP A 247 -18.62 1.18 22.28
CA ASP A 247 -20.07 1.41 22.30
C ASP A 247 -20.65 1.81 20.93
N GLY A 248 -19.79 2.05 19.94
CA GLY A 248 -20.15 2.46 18.59
C GLY A 248 -20.54 3.93 18.44
N THR A 249 -20.25 4.74 19.44
CA THR A 249 -20.52 6.17 19.44
C THR A 249 -19.22 6.99 19.40
N ALA A 250 -19.30 8.15 18.79
CA ALA A 250 -18.25 9.16 18.84
C ALA A 250 -18.47 10.06 20.07
N SER A 251 -18.41 9.48 21.27
CA SER A 251 -18.82 10.15 22.53
C SER A 251 -17.74 11.02 23.18
N MET A 252 -16.52 11.02 22.64
CA MET A 252 -15.40 11.75 23.20
C MET A 252 -14.86 12.79 22.21
N PRO A 253 -14.31 13.92 22.69
CA PRO A 253 -13.57 14.88 21.87
C PRO A 253 -12.16 14.33 21.55
N MET A 254 -12.09 13.11 21.03
CA MET A 254 -10.88 12.44 20.62
C MET A 254 -10.93 12.27 19.11
N TYR A 255 -9.87 12.66 18.42
CA TYR A 255 -9.77 12.56 16.97
C TYR A 255 -8.45 11.94 16.59
N PHE A 256 -8.44 11.22 15.46
CA PHE A 256 -7.22 10.61 14.96
C PHE A 256 -7.05 10.87 13.47
N VAL A 257 -5.84 11.23 13.09
CA VAL A 257 -5.42 11.39 11.69
C VAL A 257 -4.18 10.55 11.46
N GLY A 258 -4.22 9.72 10.43
CA GLY A 258 -3.06 8.95 9.97
C GLY A 258 -3.26 7.44 9.98
N PRO A 259 -2.16 6.67 10.11
CA PRO A 259 -2.13 5.23 9.81
C PRO A 259 -3.16 4.38 10.55
N LEU A 260 -3.51 4.71 11.80
CA LEU A 260 -4.52 3.95 12.54
C LEU A 260 -5.93 4.13 11.96
N THR A 261 -6.21 5.13 11.12
CA THR A 261 -7.53 5.23 10.47
C THR A 261 -7.65 4.40 9.18
N ARG A 262 -6.66 3.54 8.86
CA ARG A 262 -6.58 2.87 7.55
C ARG A 262 -7.79 2.01 7.20
N GLY A 263 -8.49 1.45 8.18
CA GLY A 263 -9.69 0.66 7.93
C GLY A 263 -10.85 1.49 7.42
N VAL A 264 -10.96 2.73 7.89
CA VAL A 264 -11.98 3.72 7.49
C VAL A 264 -11.55 4.47 6.23
N HIS A 265 -10.32 4.98 6.20
CA HIS A 265 -9.88 5.88 5.14
C HIS A 265 -9.06 5.20 4.06
N PHE A 266 -8.38 4.08 4.30
CA PHE A 266 -7.36 3.54 3.38
C PHE A 266 -6.31 4.60 2.95
N TYR A 267 -5.22 4.18 2.31
CA TYR A 267 -4.19 5.08 1.77
C TYR A 267 -3.77 6.25 2.68
N THR A 268 -3.64 5.98 3.99
CA THR A 268 -3.44 6.99 5.05
C THR A 268 -2.00 7.44 5.23
N HIS A 269 -1.13 7.10 4.28
CA HIS A 269 0.32 7.38 4.32
C HIS A 269 0.75 8.47 3.33
N SER A 270 -0.14 8.91 2.43
CA SER A 270 0.17 9.98 1.50
C SER A 270 0.01 11.34 2.15
N VAL A 271 0.85 12.29 1.74
CA VAL A 271 0.80 13.67 2.23
C VAL A 271 -0.56 14.30 1.89
N GLU A 272 -1.12 13.99 0.72
CA GLU A 272 -2.39 14.51 0.24
C GLU A 272 -3.57 14.05 1.10
N THR A 273 -3.62 12.74 1.42
CA THR A 273 -4.65 12.17 2.29
C THR A 273 -4.51 12.73 3.71
N LEU A 274 -3.29 12.74 4.26
CA LEU A 274 -3.03 13.25 5.60
C LEU A 274 -3.42 14.72 5.73
N ARG A 275 -3.07 15.56 4.76
CA ARG A 275 -3.44 16.98 4.74
C ARG A 275 -4.96 17.16 4.70
N THR A 276 -5.65 16.39 3.85
CA THR A 276 -7.10 16.48 3.68
C THR A 276 -7.83 16.07 4.96
N ASN A 277 -7.44 14.94 5.55
CA ASN A 277 -8.03 14.42 6.79
C ASN A 277 -7.71 15.36 7.96
N ALA A 278 -6.48 15.85 8.09
CA ALA A 278 -6.10 16.82 9.12
C ALA A 278 -6.94 18.09 9.07
N ALA A 279 -7.16 18.65 7.87
CA ALA A 279 -7.99 19.83 7.69
C ALA A 279 -9.47 19.57 8.06
N ALA A 280 -10.00 18.39 7.73
CA ALA A 280 -11.37 18.01 8.09
C ALA A 280 -11.52 17.83 9.61
N THR A 281 -10.56 17.15 10.25
CA THR A 281 -10.51 16.97 11.70
C THR A 281 -10.37 18.28 12.44
N ALA A 282 -9.50 19.19 12.00
CA ALA A 282 -9.36 20.50 12.63
C ALA A 282 -10.67 21.30 12.59
N ARG A 283 -11.41 21.25 11.48
CA ARG A 283 -12.74 21.89 11.37
C ARG A 283 -13.78 21.25 12.28
N ALA A 284 -13.71 19.94 12.51
CA ALA A 284 -14.62 19.24 13.41
C ALA A 284 -14.33 19.60 14.87
N LEU A 285 -13.06 19.53 15.26
CA LEU A 285 -12.60 19.90 16.59
C LEU A 285 -13.01 21.34 16.95
N LEU A 286 -12.89 22.30 16.03
CA LEU A 286 -13.33 23.68 16.27
C LEU A 286 -14.83 23.79 16.55
N ARG A 287 -15.67 23.01 15.87
CA ARG A 287 -17.13 23.02 16.11
C ARG A 287 -17.52 22.43 17.46
N ASP A 288 -16.71 21.50 17.98
CA ASP A 288 -16.98 20.83 19.25
C ASP A 288 -16.42 21.61 20.46
N LEU A 289 -15.66 22.69 20.21
CA LEU A 289 -15.20 23.64 21.21
C LEU A 289 -16.16 24.82 21.43
N ASP A 290 -17.06 25.09 20.47
CA ASP A 290 -18.09 26.13 20.52
C ASP A 290 -19.36 25.63 21.24
#